data_AF-T0RIN7-F1
#
_entry.id   AF-T0RIN7-F1
#
_cell.length_a   1.000
_cell.length_b   1.000
_cell.length_c   1.000
_cell.angle_alpha   90.00
_cell.angle_beta   90.00
_cell.angle_gamma   90.00
#
_symmetry.space_group_name_H-M   'P 1'
#
loop_
_entity.id
_entity.type
_entity.pdbx_description
1 polymer ?
#
loop_
_entity_poly.entity_id
_entity_poly.type
_entity_poly.pdbx_seq_one_letter_code
_entity_poly.pdbx_strand_id
1 'polypeptide(L)'
;MTEEKGLKKPVKLKSELAQMLGETELPRTEITKRLWDYIKENKLQTKTENGKPENAGKFIVADATLLPIFRNTKSTSKSGKLTDLTSMKEGQTVNMMQMAAIVGANIEA
;
A
#
# COMPACT_ATOMS: atom_id res chain seq x y z
N MET A 1 -4.35 -16.01 11.37
CA MET A 1 -5.58 -16.64 10.85
C MET A 1 -5.59 -16.46 9.35
N THR A 2 -5.89 -17.54 8.63
CA THR A 2 -5.71 -17.77 7.20
C THR A 2 -6.35 -16.70 6.29
N GLU A 3 -5.56 -16.10 5.40
CA GLU A 3 -6.06 -15.33 4.24
C GLU A 3 -5.36 -15.80 2.95
N GLU A 4 -5.12 -17.10 2.82
CA GLU A 4 -4.46 -17.68 1.63
C GLU A 4 -5.41 -17.86 0.43
N LYS A 5 -6.71 -17.57 0.55
CA LYS A 5 -7.69 -17.92 -0.50
C LYS A 5 -7.89 -16.88 -1.61
N GLY A 6 -7.16 -15.76 -1.60
CA GLY A 6 -7.26 -14.71 -2.63
C GLY A 6 -5.94 -14.10 -3.11
N LEU A 7 -4.79 -14.52 -2.54
CA LEU A 7 -3.50 -13.87 -2.82
C LEU A 7 -2.92 -14.19 -4.20
N LYS A 8 -3.25 -15.36 -4.76
CA LYS A 8 -2.72 -15.83 -6.06
C LYS A 8 -3.67 -15.62 -7.25
N LYS A 9 -4.88 -15.07 -7.04
CA LYS A 9 -5.73 -14.73 -8.19
C LYS A 9 -5.13 -13.50 -8.87
N PRO A 10 -4.89 -13.54 -10.20
CA PRO A 10 -4.55 -12.35 -10.94
C PRO A 10 -5.73 -11.38 -10.80
N VAL A 11 -5.44 -10.17 -10.36
CA VAL A 11 -6.41 -9.09 -10.22
C VAL A 11 -6.00 -7.96 -11.15
N LYS A 12 -6.99 -7.26 -11.69
CA LYS A 12 -6.73 -6.08 -12.51
C LYS A 12 -6.25 -4.95 -11.63
N LEU A 13 -5.17 -4.32 -12.06
CA LEU A 13 -4.56 -3.17 -11.42
C LEU A 13 -5.24 -1.91 -11.92
N LYS A 14 -5.55 -0.96 -11.04
CA LYS A 14 -5.96 0.39 -11.48
C LYS A 14 -4.80 1.10 -12.17
N SER A 15 -5.12 2.07 -13.02
CA SER A 15 -4.14 2.84 -13.82
C SER A 15 -2.91 3.31 -13.02
N GLU A 16 -3.09 3.86 -11.82
CA GLU A 16 -1.98 4.34 -10.98
C GLU A 16 -1.03 3.21 -10.56
N LEU A 17 -1.60 2.10 -10.06
CA LEU A 17 -0.84 0.94 -9.61
C LEU A 17 -0.22 0.19 -10.81
N ALA A 18 -0.94 0.13 -11.92
CA ALA A 18 -0.51 -0.45 -13.17
C ALA A 18 0.66 0.32 -13.78
N GLN A 19 0.61 1.65 -13.78
CA GLN A 19 1.71 2.49 -14.24
C GLN A 19 2.97 2.34 -13.38
N MET A 20 2.80 2.21 -12.05
CA MET A 20 3.93 1.99 -11.16
C MET A 20 4.59 0.63 -11.42
N LEU A 21 3.79 -0.43 -11.57
CA LEU A 21 4.28 -1.79 -11.76
C LEU A 21 4.64 -2.12 -13.22
N GLY A 22 4.17 -1.33 -14.18
CA GLY A 22 4.28 -1.59 -15.62
C GLY A 22 3.39 -2.74 -16.12
N GLU A 23 2.40 -3.16 -15.33
CA GLU A 23 1.57 -4.35 -15.60
C GLU A 23 0.09 -4.00 -15.38
N THR A 24 -0.84 -4.67 -16.07
CA THR A 24 -2.28 -4.43 -15.89
C THR A 24 -2.97 -5.48 -15.02
N GLU A 25 -2.39 -6.67 -14.90
CA GLU A 25 -2.99 -7.80 -14.18
C GLU A 25 -1.92 -8.55 -13.41
N LEU A 26 -1.99 -8.52 -12.07
CA LEU A 26 -1.03 -9.23 -11.21
C LEU A 26 -1.72 -9.83 -9.99
N PRO A 27 -1.19 -10.93 -9.44
CA PRO A 27 -1.67 -11.44 -8.16
C PRO A 27 -1.28 -10.49 -7.01
N ARG A 28 -2.14 -10.38 -6.00
CA ARG A 28 -1.90 -9.58 -4.78
C ARG A 28 -0.52 -9.80 -4.16
N THR A 29 -0.04 -11.04 -4.18
CA THR A 29 1.31 -11.37 -3.67
C THR A 29 2.41 -10.65 -4.44
N GLU A 30 2.36 -10.65 -5.77
CA GLU A 30 3.38 -10.01 -6.61
C GLU A 30 3.29 -8.49 -6.50
N ILE A 31 2.08 -7.93 -6.44
CA ILE A 31 1.86 -6.50 -6.22
C ILE A 31 2.53 -6.05 -4.93
N THR A 32 2.21 -6.73 -3.83
CA THR A 32 2.76 -6.41 -2.50
C THR A 32 4.29 -6.54 -2.51
N LYS A 33 4.82 -7.57 -3.18
CA LYS A 33 6.25 -7.82 -3.30
C LYS A 33 6.96 -6.72 -4.09
N ARG A 34 6.43 -6.32 -5.25
CA ARG A 34 6.97 -5.25 -6.10
C ARG A 34 6.96 -3.90 -5.39
N LEU A 35 5.85 -3.56 -4.73
CA LEU A 35 5.76 -2.37 -3.89
C LEU A 35 6.81 -2.41 -2.77
N TRP A 36 6.96 -3.55 -2.08
CA TRP A 36 7.92 -3.71 -1.01
C TRP A 36 9.37 -3.58 -1.50
N ASP A 37 9.67 -4.14 -2.67
CA ASP A 37 10.98 -4.04 -3.31
C ASP A 37 11.30 -2.58 -3.65
N TYR A 38 10.36 -1.86 -4.27
CA TYR A 38 10.48 -0.42 -4.52
C TYR A 38 10.70 0.39 -3.24
N ILE A 39 9.91 0.14 -2.19
CA ILE A 39 10.04 0.80 -0.89
C ILE A 39 11.42 0.55 -0.29
N LYS A 40 11.96 -0.67 -0.44
CA LYS A 40 13.25 -1.05 0.09
C LYS A 40 14.41 -0.44 -0.71
N GLU A 41 14.30 -0.46 -2.04
CA GLU A 41 15.28 0.13 -2.96
C GLU A 41 15.40 1.64 -2.73
N ASN A 42 14.26 2.32 -2.58
CA ASN A 42 14.19 3.76 -2.30
C ASN A 42 14.35 4.11 -0.80
N LYS A 43 14.64 3.11 0.06
CA LYS A 43 14.79 3.28 1.52
C LYS A 43 13.64 4.04 2.19
N LEU A 44 12.42 3.85 1.69
CA LEU A 44 11.20 4.46 2.22
C LEU A 44 10.74 3.77 3.51
N GLN A 45 11.28 2.58 3.85
CA GLN A 45 10.99 1.94 5.11
C GLN A 45 11.63 2.70 6.28
N THR A 46 10.80 3.19 7.19
CA THR A 46 11.23 3.86 8.41
C THR A 46 10.68 3.17 9.66
N LYS A 47 11.37 3.40 10.77
CA LYS A 47 10.95 2.98 12.12
C LYS A 47 10.30 4.14 12.88
N THR A 48 10.31 5.34 12.31
CA THR A 48 9.73 6.55 12.88
C THR A 48 8.56 7.01 12.04
N GLU A 49 7.40 7.20 12.66
CA GLU A 49 6.24 7.81 12.01
C GLU A 49 6.33 9.33 12.21
N ASN A 50 6.52 10.10 11.14
CA ASN A 50 6.58 11.57 11.19
C ASN A 50 7.50 12.12 12.31
N GLY A 51 8.68 11.51 12.50
CA GLY A 51 9.64 11.93 13.53
C GLY A 51 9.30 11.48 14.95
N LYS A 52 8.20 10.74 15.16
CA LYS A 52 7.87 10.11 16.44
C LYS A 52 8.35 8.66 16.45
N PRO A 53 9.04 8.20 17.51
CA PRO A 53 9.37 6.80 17.68
C PRO A 53 8.09 6.03 18.02
N GLU A 54 7.44 5.47 17.01
CA GLU A 54 6.30 4.58 17.22
C GLU A 54 6.77 3.12 17.08
N ASN A 55 6.50 2.34 18.12
CA ASN A 55 7.20 1.10 18.47
C ASN A 55 6.76 -0.11 17.60
N ALA A 56 6.79 0.03 16.27
CA ALA A 56 6.37 -1.03 15.36
C ALA A 56 7.20 -1.20 14.07
N GLY A 57 8.23 -0.37 13.80
CA GLY A 57 9.26 -0.66 12.79
C GLY A 57 8.80 -1.00 11.35
N LYS A 58 7.56 -0.64 10.98
CA LYS A 58 6.88 -1.04 9.74
C LYS A 58 6.18 0.15 9.09
N PHE A 59 6.81 1.31 9.13
CA PHE A 59 6.32 2.51 8.49
C PHE A 59 6.98 2.67 7.12
N ILE A 60 6.23 3.20 6.17
CA ILE A 60 6.63 3.41 4.78
C ILE A 60 6.39 4.88 4.49
N VAL A 61 7.45 5.60 4.16
CA VAL A 61 7.36 7.00 3.74
C VAL A 61 6.69 7.06 2.38
N ALA A 62 5.65 7.88 2.28
CA ALA A 62 4.98 8.19 1.03
C ALA A 62 5.86 9.12 0.19
N ASP A 63 6.32 8.60 -0.93
CA ASP A 63 7.03 9.33 -1.97
C ASP A 63 6.03 9.89 -3.01
N ALA A 64 6.48 10.81 -3.86
CA ALA A 64 5.72 11.35 -5.00
C ALA A 64 5.04 10.25 -5.85
N THR A 65 5.73 9.11 -6.05
CA THR A 65 5.21 7.99 -6.85
C THR A 65 4.13 7.20 -6.12
N LEU A 66 4.25 7.04 -4.81
CA LEU A 66 3.29 6.31 -3.99
C LEU A 66 2.09 7.17 -3.59
N LEU A 67 2.27 8.48 -3.56
CA LEU A 67 1.25 9.46 -3.20
C LEU A 67 -0.08 9.27 -3.94
N PRO A 68 -0.12 9.21 -5.28
CA PRO A 68 -1.38 9.10 -5.98
C PRO A 68 -2.06 7.74 -5.73
N ILE A 69 -1.29 6.66 -5.58
CA ILE A 69 -1.79 5.32 -5.23
C ILE A 69 -2.43 5.33 -3.83
N PHE A 70 -1.76 5.98 -2.88
CA PHE A 70 -2.24 6.13 -1.51
C PHE A 70 -3.49 7.01 -1.48
N ARG A 71 -3.51 8.11 -2.23
CA ARG A 71 -4.69 8.98 -2.34
C ARG A 71 -5.90 8.30 -2.97
N ASN A 72 -5.68 7.29 -3.80
CA ASN A 72 -6.74 6.45 -4.36
C ASN A 72 -7.23 5.37 -3.37
N THR A 73 -6.69 5.34 -2.15
CA THR A 73 -7.04 4.36 -1.12
C THR A 73 -8.04 4.95 -0.13
N LYS A 74 -9.25 4.45 -0.20
CA LYS A 74 -10.30 4.69 0.78
C LYS A 74 -11.06 3.40 1.03
N SER A 75 -10.85 2.79 2.19
CA SER A 75 -11.47 1.51 2.53
C SER A 75 -11.90 1.46 3.99
N THR A 76 -13.11 0.98 4.23
CA THR A 76 -13.66 0.79 5.57
C THR A 76 -13.49 -0.68 5.95
N SER A 77 -12.73 -0.95 7.01
CA SER A 77 -12.57 -2.31 7.53
C SER A 77 -13.88 -2.84 8.11
N LYS A 78 -14.05 -4.17 8.15
CA LYS A 78 -15.23 -4.86 8.74
C LYS A 78 -15.54 -4.44 10.18
N SER A 79 -14.54 -3.96 10.93
CA SER A 79 -14.73 -3.41 12.28
C SER A 79 -15.14 -1.93 12.31
N GLY A 80 -15.50 -1.33 11.17
CA GLY A 80 -15.89 0.08 11.08
C GLY A 80 -14.72 1.07 11.05
N LYS A 81 -13.48 0.59 11.06
CA LYS A 81 -12.29 1.45 10.99
C LYS A 81 -12.11 1.95 9.55
N LEU A 82 -12.34 3.25 9.33
CA LEU A 82 -12.09 3.92 8.07
C LEU A 82 -10.58 4.11 7.88
N THR A 83 -10.05 3.58 6.78
CA THR A 83 -8.71 3.91 6.27
C THR A 83 -8.88 4.88 5.12
N ASP A 84 -8.70 6.17 5.40
CA ASP A 84 -8.72 7.22 4.39
C ASP A 84 -7.31 7.77 4.21
N LEU A 85 -6.76 7.57 3.02
CA LEU A 85 -5.44 8.06 2.61
C LEU A 85 -5.55 9.14 1.52
N THR A 86 -6.77 9.59 1.21
CA THR A 86 -7.07 10.56 0.16
C THR A 86 -6.39 11.92 0.38
N SER A 87 -6.15 12.26 1.65
CA SER A 87 -5.53 13.52 2.06
C SER A 87 -4.02 13.38 2.36
N MET A 88 -3.40 12.26 1.98
CA MET A 88 -2.00 12.01 2.28
C MET A 88 -1.05 12.93 1.49
N LYS A 89 0.07 13.28 2.11
CA LYS A 89 1.13 14.18 1.61
C LYS A 89 2.48 13.49 1.61
N GLU A 90 3.37 13.99 0.76
CA GLU A 90 4.74 13.48 0.65
C GLU A 90 5.48 13.64 1.98
N GLY A 91 6.26 12.61 2.35
CA GLY A 91 6.94 12.55 3.64
C GLY A 91 6.09 12.02 4.79
N GLN A 92 4.78 11.80 4.61
CA GLN A 92 3.97 11.09 5.61
C GLN A 92 4.23 9.60 5.57
N THR A 93 4.08 8.92 6.71
CA THR A 93 4.25 7.47 6.79
C THR A 93 2.92 6.71 6.77
N VAL A 94 2.89 5.58 6.07
CA VAL A 94 1.84 4.56 6.22
C VAL A 94 2.38 3.31 6.92
N ASN A 95 1.51 2.60 7.63
CA ASN A 95 1.86 1.32 8.23
C ASN A 95 1.55 0.12 7.30
N MET A 96 2.04 -1.06 7.67
CA MET A 96 1.84 -2.30 6.90
C MET A 96 0.35 -2.70 6.76
N MET A 97 -0.53 -2.34 7.70
CA MET A 97 -1.96 -2.61 7.56
C MET A 97 -2.59 -1.73 6.48
N GLN A 98 -2.21 -0.45 6.42
CA GLN A 98 -2.62 0.46 5.36
C GLN A 98 -2.12 -0.03 4.01
N MET A 99 -0.92 -0.63 3.95
CA MET A 99 -0.39 -1.21 2.71
C MET A 99 -1.31 -2.28 2.12
N ALA A 100 -1.82 -3.19 2.95
CA ALA A 100 -2.79 -4.19 2.51
C ALA A 100 -4.10 -3.54 2.01
N ALA A 101 -4.56 -2.47 2.67
CA ALA A 101 -5.73 -1.71 2.24
C ALA A 101 -5.47 -0.95 0.92
N ILE A 102 -4.27 -0.42 0.72
CA ILE A 102 -3.84 0.27 -0.50
C ILE A 102 -3.90 -0.69 -1.68
N VAL A 103 -3.25 -1.85 -1.55
CA VAL A 103 -3.31 -2.90 -2.58
C VAL A 103 -4.75 -3.31 -2.81
N GLY A 104 -5.53 -3.52 -1.75
CA GLY A 104 -6.95 -3.88 -1.84
C GLY A 104 -7.84 -2.86 -2.56
N ALA A 105 -7.57 -1.56 -2.40
CA ALA A 105 -8.35 -0.47 -3.00
C ALA A 105 -7.92 -0.12 -4.43
N ASN A 106 -6.68 -0.46 -4.79
CA ASN A 106 -6.08 -0.19 -6.10
C ASN A 106 -6.11 -1.37 -7.07
N ILE A 107 -6.82 -2.44 -6.71
CA ILE A 107 -7.10 -3.58 -7.58
C ILE A 107 -8.60 -3.72 -7.75
N GLU A 108 -9.00 -4.27 -8.89
CA GLU A 108 -10.36 -4.68 -9.18
C GLU A 108 -10.51 -6.17 -8.82
N ALA A 109 -11.55 -6.48 -8.04
CA ALA A 109 -11.85 -7.83 -7.55
C ALA A 109 -12.77 -8.61 -8.49
#